data_AF-A0A8S2N923-F1
#
_entry.id   AF-A0A8S2N923-F1
#
_cell.length_a   1.000
_cell.length_b   1.000
_cell.length_c   1.000
_cell.angle_alpha   90.00
_cell.angle_beta   90.00
_cell.angle_gamma   90.00
#
_symmetry.space_group_name_H-M   'P 1'
#
loop_
_entity.id
_entity.type
_entity.pdbx_description
1 polymer ?
#
loop_
_entity_poly.entity_id
_entity_poly.type
_entity_poly.pdbx_seq_one_letter_code
_entity_poly.pdbx_strand_id
1 'polypeptide(L)'
;MMISSLVGCTCRCIPSNLVSVHRTIIYRTVSLVSSPVTPKISIHEQKSQAEENKEYEKIKVARRPTGSSSTTDKVVSSDKKSKESNSFVINLYRGLFNPQEVFPYPSVMNEEQKENIKMLIDPIWKFFEEKNDPAKNDRLEKIPDEVMNGLKEQGVFGIQVPVEYGGLGLTNTQAARLFEIIGAHDLSITICTGAHQSIGFKGILLFGTYVQKQQYLPKLAAGEQIAAFALTEPTGMIFSI
;
A
#
# COMPACT_ATOMS: atom_id res chain seq x y z
N MET A 1 -35.47 13.93 8.93
CA MET A 1 -34.62 14.13 10.13
C MET A 1 -34.16 12.76 10.63
N MET A 2 -33.05 12.22 10.11
CA MET A 2 -32.26 11.12 10.75
C MET A 2 -31.04 10.68 9.90
N ILE A 3 -30.45 11.56 9.07
CA ILE A 3 -29.22 11.23 8.29
C ILE A 3 -28.11 12.29 8.48
N SER A 4 -28.35 13.35 9.27
CA SER A 4 -27.38 14.43 9.46
C SER A 4 -26.45 14.29 10.68
N SER A 5 -26.57 13.22 11.49
CA SER A 5 -25.82 13.09 12.75
C SER A 5 -24.54 12.26 12.68
N LEU A 6 -24.22 11.59 11.57
CA LEU A 6 -23.02 10.74 11.48
C LEU A 6 -21.80 11.39 10.81
N VAL A 7 -21.95 12.59 10.22
CA VAL A 7 -20.83 13.32 9.59
C VAL A 7 -20.30 14.45 10.50
N GLY A 8 -21.00 14.77 11.59
CA GLY A 8 -20.69 15.89 12.48
C GLY A 8 -19.82 15.57 13.71
N CYS A 9 -19.50 14.29 13.97
CA CYS A 9 -18.87 13.89 15.24
C CYS A 9 -17.34 13.93 15.25
N THR A 10 -16.66 14.03 14.09
CA THR A 10 -15.19 14.02 14.03
C THR A 10 -14.54 15.41 14.12
N CYS A 11 -15.31 16.51 14.13
CA CYS A 11 -14.74 17.88 14.14
C CYS A 11 -14.98 18.69 15.43
N ARG A 12 -15.56 18.12 16.50
CA ARG A 12 -15.92 18.92 17.71
C ARG A 12 -15.16 18.64 19.00
N CYS A 13 -14.17 17.75 18.98
CA CYS A 13 -13.41 17.37 20.18
C CYS A 13 -11.89 17.45 20.00
N ILE A 14 -11.37 18.58 19.53
CA ILE A 14 -9.93 18.90 19.68
C ILE A 14 -9.81 19.99 20.76
N PRO A 15 -9.31 19.69 21.96
CA PRO A 15 -8.97 20.73 22.93
C PRO A 15 -7.93 21.67 22.30
N SER A 16 -8.09 22.97 22.54
CA SER A 16 -7.33 24.08 21.93
C SER A 16 -5.80 23.98 22.05
N ASN A 17 -5.28 23.07 22.87
CA ASN A 17 -3.84 22.81 23.03
C ASN A 17 -3.27 21.72 22.09
N LEU A 18 -4.10 20.95 21.36
CA LEU A 18 -3.63 19.93 20.41
C LEU A 18 -3.41 20.45 18.97
N VAL A 19 -4.04 21.57 18.62
CA VAL A 19 -3.87 22.21 17.29
C VAL A 19 -2.42 22.70 17.09
N SER A 20 -1.72 23.03 18.19
CA SER A 20 -0.32 23.42 18.14
C SER A 20 0.62 22.24 17.83
N VAL A 21 0.33 21.04 18.35
CA VAL A 21 1.18 19.85 18.15
C VAL A 21 1.01 19.29 16.74
N HIS A 22 -0.22 19.32 16.20
CA HIS A 22 -0.49 18.85 14.84
C HIS A 22 0.13 19.76 13.77
N ARG A 23 0.19 21.08 14.01
CA ARG A 23 0.98 21.99 13.18
C ARG A 23 2.48 21.66 13.26
N THR A 24 3.04 21.45 14.44
CA THR A 24 4.47 21.15 14.57
C THR A 24 4.87 19.82 13.92
N ILE A 25 4.03 18.78 13.96
CA ILE A 25 4.34 17.49 13.32
C ILE A 25 4.26 17.62 11.79
N ILE A 26 3.22 18.24 11.24
CA ILE A 26 3.09 18.42 9.79
C ILE A 26 4.23 19.30 9.24
N TYR A 27 4.56 20.42 9.90
CA TYR A 27 5.66 21.28 9.46
C TYR A 27 7.03 20.60 9.59
N ARG A 28 7.25 19.74 10.59
CA ARG A 28 8.52 19.03 10.77
C ARG A 28 8.69 17.85 9.80
N THR A 29 7.60 17.20 9.38
CA THR A 29 7.63 16.19 8.31
C THR A 29 7.85 16.83 6.93
N VAL A 30 7.25 18.00 6.65
CA VAL A 30 7.47 18.73 5.38
C VAL A 30 8.91 19.28 5.29
N SER A 31 9.48 19.80 6.39
CA SER A 31 10.88 20.28 6.38
C SER A 31 11.93 19.18 6.18
N LEU A 32 11.65 17.92 6.52
CA LEU A 32 12.60 16.82 6.34
C LEU A 32 12.68 16.31 4.89
N VAL A 33 11.70 16.64 4.05
CA VAL A 33 11.70 16.28 2.61
C VAL A 33 12.57 17.25 1.78
N SER A 34 12.97 18.40 2.34
CA SER A 34 13.73 19.44 1.60
C SER A 34 15.23 19.51 1.90
N SER A 35 15.79 18.64 2.73
CA SER A 35 17.24 18.69 3.03
C SER A 35 18.05 17.80 2.08
N PRO A 36 18.99 18.34 1.29
CA PRO A 36 19.90 17.53 0.49
C PRO A 36 21.00 16.97 1.41
N VAL A 37 20.98 15.66 1.66
CA VAL A 37 22.07 14.96 2.35
C VAL A 37 22.51 13.78 1.50
N THR A 38 23.74 13.84 1.00
CA THR A 38 24.36 12.80 0.18
C THR A 38 24.92 11.68 1.07
N PRO A 39 24.54 10.41 0.87
CA PRO A 39 25.20 9.28 1.52
C PRO A 39 26.48 8.89 0.78
N LYS A 40 27.56 8.60 1.54
CA LYS A 40 28.80 8.04 1.01
C LYS A 40 28.61 6.54 0.75
N ILE A 41 28.45 6.16 -0.53
CA ILE A 41 28.40 4.77 -0.99
C ILE A 41 29.61 4.52 -1.89
N SER A 42 30.23 3.33 -1.80
CA SER A 42 31.38 2.91 -2.61
C SER A 42 31.02 2.84 -4.10
N ILE A 43 31.91 3.33 -4.96
CA ILE A 43 31.76 3.47 -6.42
C ILE A 43 31.49 2.11 -7.11
N HIS A 44 31.85 1.00 -6.49
CA HIS A 44 31.72 -0.33 -7.10
C HIS A 44 30.30 -0.90 -7.03
N GLU A 45 29.55 -0.64 -5.96
CA GLU A 45 28.13 -1.01 -5.81
C GLU A 45 27.23 -0.15 -6.71
N GLN A 46 27.61 1.11 -6.92
CA GLN A 46 26.88 2.03 -7.80
C GLN A 46 26.84 1.56 -9.26
N LYS A 47 27.89 0.86 -9.73
CA LYS A 47 27.98 0.41 -11.13
C LYS A 47 27.11 -0.80 -11.44
N SER A 48 27.11 -1.81 -10.56
CA SER A 48 26.27 -3.01 -10.71
C SER A 48 24.77 -2.66 -10.62
N GLN A 49 24.40 -1.73 -9.74
CA GLN A 49 23.01 -1.31 -9.55
C GLN A 49 22.53 -0.28 -10.59
N ALA A 50 23.45 0.46 -11.23
CA ALA A 50 23.12 1.33 -12.37
C ALA A 50 22.81 0.52 -13.65
N GLU A 51 23.35 -0.69 -13.78
CA GLU A 51 23.03 -1.61 -14.88
C GLU A 51 21.64 -2.23 -14.69
N GLU A 52 21.28 -2.62 -13.47
CA GLU A 52 19.95 -3.15 -13.14
C GLU A 52 18.85 -2.07 -13.26
N ASN A 53 19.14 -0.82 -12.86
CA ASN A 53 18.25 0.33 -13.09
C ASN A 53 18.12 0.71 -14.58
N LYS A 54 19.16 0.47 -15.40
CA LYS A 54 19.08 0.63 -16.86
C LYS A 54 18.21 -0.44 -17.51
N GLU A 55 18.25 -1.68 -17.01
CA GLU A 55 17.36 -2.77 -17.42
C GLU A 55 15.89 -2.40 -17.13
N TYR A 56 15.61 -1.91 -15.90
CA TYR A 56 14.29 -1.46 -15.48
C TYR A 56 13.77 -0.23 -16.28
N GLU A 57 14.62 0.75 -16.56
CA GLU A 57 14.23 1.92 -17.36
C GLU A 57 14.02 1.57 -18.85
N LYS A 58 14.79 0.64 -19.43
CA LYS A 58 14.52 0.13 -20.79
C LYS A 58 13.16 -0.56 -20.89
N ILE A 59 12.78 -1.33 -19.88
CA ILE A 59 11.47 -2.00 -19.80
C ILE A 59 10.33 -0.98 -19.66
N LYS A 60 10.59 0.17 -19.01
CA LYS A 60 9.60 1.25 -18.77
C LYS A 60 9.42 2.17 -19.99
N VAL A 61 10.50 2.50 -20.69
CA VAL A 61 10.47 3.32 -21.92
C VAL A 61 9.74 2.60 -23.05
N ALA A 62 9.83 1.27 -23.13
CA ALA A 62 9.08 0.48 -24.12
C ALA A 62 7.54 0.50 -23.92
N ARG A 63 7.03 1.04 -22.80
CA ARG A 63 5.59 1.04 -22.44
C ARG A 63 4.90 2.41 -22.47
N ARG A 64 5.58 3.49 -22.89
CA ARG A 64 4.97 4.84 -23.00
C ARG A 64 4.65 5.17 -24.46
N PRO A 65 3.39 5.45 -24.85
CA PRO A 65 3.10 6.00 -26.16
C PRO A 65 3.39 7.51 -26.13
N THR A 66 4.44 7.94 -26.82
CA THR A 66 4.72 9.35 -27.07
C THR A 66 3.87 9.84 -28.25
N GLY A 67 2.85 10.65 -27.97
CA GLY A 67 2.14 11.40 -28.99
C GLY A 67 2.92 12.68 -29.35
N SER A 68 3.26 12.83 -30.63
CA SER A 68 3.53 14.14 -31.23
C SER A 68 2.70 14.27 -32.50
N SER A 69 2.05 15.44 -32.63
CA SER A 69 1.14 15.80 -33.70
C SER A 69 1.88 16.25 -34.95
N SER A 70 1.51 15.72 -36.11
CA SER A 70 1.57 16.47 -37.37
C SER A 70 0.45 16.00 -38.30
N THR A 71 -0.28 16.99 -38.81
CA THR A 71 -1.44 16.87 -39.70
C THR A 71 -1.02 16.42 -41.10
N THR A 72 -1.68 15.38 -41.61
CA THR A 72 -1.94 15.17 -43.05
C THR A 72 -3.12 14.23 -43.22
N ASP A 73 -4.08 14.65 -44.04
CA ASP A 73 -5.31 13.94 -44.37
C ASP A 73 -5.05 12.55 -44.92
N LYS A 74 -5.54 11.52 -44.22
CA LYS A 74 -5.72 10.16 -44.77
C LYS A 74 -7.03 9.57 -44.28
N VAL A 75 -7.85 9.22 -45.25
CA VAL A 75 -9.08 8.41 -45.21
C VAL A 75 -9.04 7.38 -44.08
N VAL A 76 -9.93 7.51 -43.11
CA VAL A 76 -10.06 6.59 -41.98
C VAL A 76 -10.80 5.35 -42.47
N SER A 77 -10.06 4.35 -42.94
CA SER A 77 -10.52 2.98 -42.99
C SER A 77 -10.72 2.49 -41.55
N SER A 78 -11.98 2.28 -41.18
CA SER A 78 -12.40 1.73 -39.90
C SER A 78 -12.00 0.26 -39.78
N ASP A 79 -10.78 -0.02 -39.31
CA ASP A 79 -10.40 -1.34 -38.82
C ASP A 79 -9.10 -1.28 -38.00
N LYS A 80 -9.13 -0.56 -36.87
CA LYS A 80 -8.14 -0.77 -35.81
C LYS A 80 -8.65 -1.89 -34.91
N LYS A 81 -8.32 -3.15 -35.23
CA LYS A 81 -8.49 -4.28 -34.29
C LYS A 81 -7.78 -3.92 -32.98
N SER A 82 -8.55 -3.59 -31.96
CA SER A 82 -8.02 -3.29 -30.63
C SER A 82 -7.31 -4.52 -30.12
N LYS A 83 -6.05 -4.37 -29.68
CA LYS A 83 -5.27 -5.44 -29.06
C LYS A 83 -6.12 -6.16 -28.00
N GLU A 84 -6.22 -7.47 -28.10
CA GLU A 84 -6.97 -8.29 -27.15
C GLU A 84 -6.32 -8.14 -25.76
N SER A 85 -7.15 -7.85 -24.75
CA SER A 85 -6.68 -7.76 -23.37
C SER A 85 -6.63 -9.17 -22.77
N ASN A 86 -5.85 -9.39 -21.71
CA ASN A 86 -5.97 -10.63 -20.93
C ASN A 86 -7.11 -10.54 -19.89
N SER A 87 -7.57 -9.32 -19.58
CA SER A 87 -8.65 -9.11 -18.62
C SER A 87 -9.96 -9.72 -19.12
N PHE A 88 -10.49 -10.68 -18.36
CA PHE A 88 -11.79 -11.29 -18.62
C PHE A 88 -12.89 -10.23 -18.75
N VAL A 89 -12.93 -9.26 -17.82
CA VAL A 89 -13.97 -8.22 -17.79
C VAL A 89 -13.91 -7.33 -19.03
N ILE A 90 -12.73 -6.86 -19.44
CA ILE A 90 -12.59 -6.01 -20.64
C ILE A 90 -13.10 -6.73 -21.89
N ASN A 91 -12.78 -8.02 -22.03
CA ASN A 91 -13.22 -8.81 -23.17
C ASN A 91 -14.72 -9.11 -23.12
N LEU A 92 -15.28 -9.35 -21.93
CA LEU A 92 -16.71 -9.54 -21.76
C LEU A 92 -17.51 -8.33 -22.29
N TYR A 93 -17.08 -7.11 -22.00
CA TYR A 93 -17.68 -5.88 -22.56
C TYR A 93 -17.55 -5.76 -24.08
N ARG A 94 -16.59 -6.47 -24.69
CA ARG A 94 -16.38 -6.52 -26.15
C ARG A 94 -17.12 -7.69 -26.80
N GLY A 95 -17.89 -8.47 -26.05
CA GLY A 95 -18.51 -9.71 -26.55
C GLY A 95 -17.49 -10.83 -26.82
N LEU A 96 -16.27 -10.71 -26.29
CA LEU A 96 -15.21 -11.70 -26.41
C LEU A 96 -15.11 -12.50 -25.11
N PHE A 97 -15.05 -13.82 -25.23
CA PHE A 97 -14.84 -14.70 -24.08
C PHE A 97 -13.36 -15.07 -23.98
N ASN A 98 -12.63 -14.43 -23.06
CA ASN A 98 -11.25 -14.77 -22.74
C ASN A 98 -11.13 -15.17 -21.25
N PRO A 99 -11.21 -16.48 -20.93
CA PRO A 99 -11.26 -16.96 -19.55
C PRO A 99 -9.90 -17.12 -18.86
N GLN A 100 -8.78 -16.78 -19.51
CA GLN A 100 -7.44 -17.19 -19.08
C GLN A 100 -7.06 -16.76 -17.64
N GLU A 101 -7.50 -15.59 -17.18
CA GLU A 101 -7.20 -15.10 -15.82
C GLU A 101 -8.19 -15.61 -14.75
N VAL A 102 -9.27 -16.30 -15.14
CA VAL A 102 -10.38 -16.71 -14.25
C VAL A 102 -10.47 -18.23 -14.12
N PHE A 103 -10.27 -18.97 -15.22
CA PHE A 103 -10.46 -20.43 -15.26
C PHE A 103 -9.21 -21.18 -15.73
N PRO A 104 -8.81 -22.25 -15.03
CA PRO A 104 -9.30 -22.69 -13.72
C PRO A 104 -8.97 -21.68 -12.61
N TYR A 105 -9.62 -21.80 -11.45
CA TYR A 105 -9.34 -20.89 -10.34
C TYR A 105 -7.84 -20.91 -9.98
N PRO A 106 -7.17 -19.75 -9.90
CA PRO A 106 -5.72 -19.71 -9.84
C PRO A 106 -5.19 -20.20 -8.48
N SER A 107 -4.32 -21.19 -8.52
CA SER A 107 -3.50 -21.62 -7.37
C SER A 107 -2.07 -21.10 -7.55
N VAL A 108 -1.79 -19.92 -6.97
CA VAL A 108 -0.55 -19.17 -7.24
C VAL A 108 0.58 -19.40 -6.23
N MET A 109 0.30 -19.99 -5.07
CA MET A 109 1.31 -20.20 -4.03
C MET A 109 2.06 -21.51 -4.25
N ASN A 110 3.40 -21.45 -4.16
CA ASN A 110 4.23 -22.65 -4.06
C ASN A 110 4.15 -23.28 -2.65
N GLU A 111 4.70 -24.48 -2.46
CA GLU A 111 4.60 -25.19 -1.18
C GLU A 111 5.33 -24.45 -0.04
N GLU A 112 6.50 -23.87 -0.32
CA GLU A 112 7.25 -23.05 0.64
C GLU A 112 6.44 -21.84 1.14
N GLN A 113 5.75 -21.14 0.23
CA GLN A 113 4.89 -20.00 0.56
C GLN A 113 3.69 -20.41 1.40
N LYS A 114 3.11 -21.60 1.14
CA LYS A 114 2.02 -22.17 1.93
C LYS A 114 2.48 -22.55 3.33
N GLU A 115 3.68 -23.11 3.48
CA GLU A 115 4.25 -23.44 4.78
C GLU A 115 4.58 -22.17 5.57
N ASN A 116 5.22 -21.19 4.93
CA ASN A 116 5.56 -19.91 5.55
C ASN A 116 4.31 -19.20 6.11
N ILE A 117 3.25 -19.06 5.32
CA ILE A 117 2.02 -18.43 5.82
C ILE A 117 1.39 -19.24 6.96
N LYS A 118 1.35 -20.57 6.89
CA LYS A 118 0.82 -21.41 7.98
C LYS A 118 1.55 -21.17 9.29
N MET A 119 2.87 -21.01 9.26
CA MET A 119 3.68 -20.72 10.45
C MET A 119 3.37 -19.35 11.07
N LEU A 120 2.93 -18.37 10.27
CA LEU A 120 2.56 -17.04 10.74
C LEU A 120 1.12 -16.96 11.28
N ILE A 121 0.24 -17.85 10.82
CA ILE A 121 -1.18 -17.83 11.20
C ILE A 121 -1.36 -18.13 12.69
N ASP A 122 -0.78 -19.22 13.19
CA ASP A 122 -1.04 -19.68 14.56
C ASP A 122 -0.56 -18.67 15.64
N PRO A 123 0.64 -18.06 15.55
CA PRO A 123 1.07 -17.05 16.51
C PRO A 123 0.19 -15.80 16.50
N ILE A 124 -0.20 -15.34 15.31
CA ILE A 124 -1.03 -14.13 15.17
C ILE A 124 -2.43 -14.40 15.70
N TRP A 125 -3.01 -15.56 15.40
CA TRP A 125 -4.30 -15.99 15.93
C TRP A 125 -4.30 -15.99 17.47
N LYS A 126 -3.32 -16.67 18.08
CA LYS A 126 -3.17 -16.70 19.54
C LYS A 126 -2.97 -15.31 20.14
N PHE A 127 -2.20 -14.45 19.49
CA PHE A 127 -2.04 -13.07 19.93
C PHE A 127 -3.38 -12.34 20.01
N PHE A 128 -4.25 -12.49 19.00
CA PHE A 128 -5.58 -11.87 19.05
C PHE A 128 -6.48 -12.47 20.14
N GLU A 129 -6.44 -13.78 20.36
CA GLU A 129 -7.23 -14.43 21.41
C GLU A 129 -6.79 -14.05 22.83
N GLU A 130 -5.48 -13.92 23.06
CA GLU A 130 -4.92 -13.71 24.39
C GLU A 130 -4.73 -12.23 24.76
N LYS A 131 -4.43 -11.38 23.77
CA LYS A 131 -3.99 -9.99 24.02
C LYS A 131 -4.94 -8.93 23.51
N ASN A 132 -5.76 -9.22 22.50
CA ASN A 132 -6.66 -8.21 21.92
C ASN A 132 -8.08 -8.32 22.49
N ASP A 133 -8.67 -7.17 22.84
CA ASP A 133 -10.10 -7.07 23.15
C ASP A 133 -10.72 -6.05 22.18
N PRO A 134 -11.40 -6.49 21.12
CA PRO A 134 -11.97 -5.60 20.12
C PRO A 134 -13.05 -4.67 20.71
N ALA A 135 -13.81 -5.14 21.70
CA ALA A 135 -14.85 -4.33 22.34
C ALA A 135 -14.23 -3.23 23.21
N LYS A 136 -13.07 -3.49 23.83
CA LYS A 136 -12.30 -2.46 24.53
C LYS A 136 -11.71 -1.43 23.57
N ASN A 137 -11.19 -1.85 22.42
CA ASN A 137 -10.63 -0.96 21.42
C ASN A 137 -11.68 0.04 20.90
N ASP A 138 -12.90 -0.46 20.62
CA ASP A 138 -14.03 0.35 20.20
C ASP A 138 -14.45 1.37 21.29
N ARG A 139 -14.64 0.91 22.54
CA ARG A 139 -15.00 1.80 23.66
C ARG A 139 -13.97 2.89 23.95
N LEU A 140 -12.69 2.61 23.70
CA LEU A 140 -11.60 3.57 23.92
C LEU A 140 -11.35 4.47 22.71
N GLU A 141 -11.98 4.18 21.56
CA GLU A 141 -11.70 4.82 20.28
C GLU A 141 -10.18 4.79 19.93
N LYS A 142 -9.46 3.80 20.48
CA LYS A 142 -8.00 3.67 20.36
C LYS A 142 -7.59 2.21 20.56
N ILE A 143 -6.65 1.75 19.74
CA ILE A 143 -5.95 0.48 19.95
C ILE A 143 -4.89 0.69 21.06
N PRO A 144 -4.93 -0.09 22.17
CA PRO A 144 -3.96 0.02 23.25
C PRO A 144 -2.52 -0.14 22.78
N ASP A 145 -1.59 0.59 23.40
CA ASP A 145 -0.18 0.60 22.99
C ASP A 145 0.49 -0.78 23.16
N GLU A 146 0.05 -1.59 24.15
CA GLU A 146 0.49 -2.98 24.31
C GLU A 146 0.14 -3.84 23.08
N VAL A 147 -1.10 -3.71 22.58
CA VAL A 147 -1.55 -4.44 21.39
C VAL A 147 -0.77 -3.97 20.16
N MET A 148 -0.60 -2.66 20.02
CA MET A 148 0.18 -2.08 18.91
C MET A 148 1.63 -2.57 18.91
N ASN A 149 2.28 -2.63 20.07
CA ASN A 149 3.65 -3.10 20.18
C ASN A 149 3.76 -4.61 19.88
N GLY A 150 2.82 -5.42 20.38
CA GLY A 150 2.76 -6.83 20.03
C GLY A 150 2.60 -7.06 18.52
N LEU A 151 1.77 -6.28 17.84
CA LEU A 151 1.62 -6.35 16.37
C LEU A 151 2.90 -5.96 15.62
N LYS A 152 3.71 -5.02 16.16
CA LYS A 152 5.02 -4.67 15.60
C LYS A 152 6.00 -5.82 15.73
N GLU A 153 6.04 -6.47 16.90
CA GLU A 153 6.90 -7.63 17.15
C GLU A 153 6.55 -8.83 16.25
N GLN A 154 5.27 -9.00 15.93
CA GLN A 154 4.79 -10.02 14.98
C GLN A 154 5.05 -9.65 13.50
N GLY A 155 5.58 -8.45 13.20
CA GLY A 155 5.89 -8.01 11.84
C GLY A 155 4.67 -7.60 11.01
N VAL A 156 3.51 -7.37 11.63
CA VAL A 156 2.23 -7.07 10.95
C VAL A 156 2.28 -5.73 10.17
N PHE A 157 3.16 -4.80 10.55
CA PHE A 157 3.33 -3.53 9.86
C PHE A 157 4.13 -3.66 8.54
N GLY A 158 4.87 -4.76 8.37
CA GLY A 158 5.78 -4.98 7.24
C GLY A 158 5.43 -6.19 6.37
N ILE A 159 4.16 -6.61 6.32
CA ILE A 159 3.76 -7.90 5.70
C ILE A 159 4.28 -8.04 4.26
N GLN A 160 4.11 -6.99 3.45
CA GLN A 160 4.51 -7.01 2.03
C GLN A 160 5.83 -6.30 1.75
N VAL A 161 6.52 -5.82 2.79
CA VAL A 161 7.84 -5.21 2.63
C VAL A 161 8.84 -6.33 2.36
N PRO A 162 9.72 -6.23 1.34
CA PRO A 162 10.72 -7.24 1.08
C PRO A 162 11.66 -7.47 2.27
N VAL A 163 12.18 -8.69 2.38
CA VAL A 163 13.01 -9.12 3.52
C VAL A 163 14.29 -8.29 3.63
N GLU A 164 14.86 -7.85 2.50
CA GLU A 164 16.04 -6.98 2.47
C GLU A 164 15.82 -5.60 3.11
N TYR A 165 14.57 -5.19 3.30
CA TYR A 165 14.19 -3.98 4.03
C TYR A 165 13.58 -4.30 5.40
N GLY A 166 13.72 -5.53 5.92
CA GLY A 166 13.23 -5.91 7.25
C GLY A 166 11.73 -6.23 7.34
N GLY A 167 11.07 -6.53 6.21
CA GLY A 167 9.68 -7.01 6.19
C GLY A 167 9.55 -8.53 6.10
N LEU A 168 8.31 -9.02 5.98
CA LEU A 168 8.01 -10.45 5.86
C LEU A 168 8.06 -10.97 4.41
N GLY A 169 8.08 -10.08 3.41
CA GLY A 169 8.19 -10.45 2.00
C GLY A 169 6.99 -11.23 1.46
N LEU A 170 5.81 -11.11 2.08
CA LEU A 170 4.65 -11.91 1.67
C LEU A 170 4.04 -11.44 0.35
N THR A 171 3.63 -12.41 -0.46
CA THR A 171 2.86 -12.19 -1.70
C THR A 171 1.47 -11.63 -1.40
N ASN A 172 0.78 -11.11 -2.43
CA ASN A 172 -0.60 -10.62 -2.29
C ASN A 172 -1.55 -11.67 -1.72
N THR A 173 -1.45 -12.94 -2.16
CA THR A 173 -2.31 -14.03 -1.68
C THR A 173 -2.04 -14.37 -0.21
N GLN A 174 -0.76 -14.42 0.21
CA GLN A 174 -0.38 -14.64 1.61
C GLN A 174 -0.84 -13.48 2.50
N ALA A 175 -0.62 -12.23 2.05
CA ALA A 175 -1.08 -11.05 2.76
C ALA A 175 -2.61 -11.01 2.90
N ALA A 176 -3.36 -11.39 1.85
CA ALA A 176 -4.81 -11.49 1.89
C ALA A 176 -5.29 -12.50 2.95
N ARG A 177 -4.65 -13.68 3.02
CA ARG A 177 -4.97 -14.67 4.05
C ARG A 177 -4.69 -14.13 5.46
N LEU A 178 -3.62 -13.38 5.64
CA LEU A 178 -3.30 -12.81 6.95
C LEU A 178 -4.28 -11.70 7.36
N PHE A 179 -4.64 -10.81 6.43
CA PHE A 179 -5.66 -9.78 6.68
C PHE A 179 -7.05 -10.35 6.94
N GLU A 180 -7.40 -11.49 6.34
CA GLU A 180 -8.65 -12.20 6.64
C GLU A 180 -8.71 -12.61 8.12
N ILE A 181 -7.59 -13.14 8.65
CA ILE A 181 -7.49 -13.53 10.06
C ILE A 181 -7.58 -12.30 10.97
N ILE A 182 -6.77 -11.27 10.71
CA ILE A 182 -6.78 -10.04 11.50
C ILE A 182 -8.20 -9.43 11.49
N GLY A 183 -8.85 -9.38 10.33
CA GLY A 183 -10.19 -8.84 10.16
C GLY A 183 -11.29 -9.67 10.80
N ALA A 184 -11.11 -10.98 10.94
CA ALA A 184 -12.03 -11.84 11.68
C ALA A 184 -12.03 -11.53 13.17
N HIS A 185 -10.92 -11.03 13.72
CA HIS A 185 -10.82 -10.64 15.13
C HIS A 185 -11.18 -9.17 15.37
N ASP A 186 -10.59 -8.25 14.60
CA ASP A 186 -10.77 -6.81 14.82
C ASP A 186 -10.51 -5.99 13.54
N LEU A 187 -11.59 -5.47 12.96
CA LEU A 187 -11.52 -4.63 11.76
C LEU A 187 -10.82 -3.28 12.01
N SER A 188 -10.83 -2.75 13.23
CA SER A 188 -10.15 -1.49 13.53
C SER A 188 -8.63 -1.63 13.36
N ILE A 189 -8.08 -2.78 13.77
CA ILE A 189 -6.68 -3.12 13.60
C ILE A 189 -6.37 -3.41 12.13
N THR A 190 -7.25 -4.11 11.41
CA THR A 190 -7.12 -4.32 9.96
C THR A 190 -7.06 -3.00 9.21
N ILE A 191 -7.91 -2.02 9.55
CA ILE A 191 -7.89 -0.70 8.92
C ILE A 191 -6.63 0.07 9.30
N CYS A 192 -6.19 0.04 10.56
CA CYS A 192 -4.97 0.73 10.99
C CYS A 192 -3.73 0.20 10.23
N THR A 193 -3.52 -1.12 10.28
CA THR A 193 -2.39 -1.80 9.64
C THR A 193 -2.51 -1.82 8.11
N GLY A 194 -3.73 -1.91 7.59
CA GLY A 194 -4.05 -1.80 6.17
C GLY A 194 -3.75 -0.41 5.63
N ALA A 195 -4.32 0.65 6.23
CA ALA A 195 -4.07 2.03 5.81
C ALA A 195 -2.58 2.37 5.80
N HIS A 196 -1.84 1.87 6.79
CA HIS A 196 -0.39 2.00 6.87
C HIS A 196 0.34 1.42 5.64
N GLN A 197 0.04 0.18 5.24
CA GLN A 197 0.85 -0.55 4.25
C GLN A 197 0.22 -0.73 2.87
N SER A 198 -1.10 -0.86 2.79
CA SER A 198 -1.82 -1.09 1.53
C SER A 198 -1.91 0.18 0.69
N ILE A 199 -1.93 1.35 1.35
CA ILE A 199 -1.97 2.67 0.70
C ILE A 199 -0.91 3.63 1.25
N GLY A 200 -0.64 3.64 2.55
CA GLY A 200 0.24 4.63 3.21
C GLY A 200 1.65 4.64 2.63
N PHE A 201 2.38 3.54 2.76
CA PHE A 201 3.72 3.42 2.15
C PHE A 201 3.74 2.66 0.82
N LYS A 202 2.59 2.18 0.33
CA LYS A 202 2.51 1.40 -0.92
C LYS A 202 3.14 2.12 -2.11
N GLY A 203 3.01 3.45 -2.17
CA GLY A 203 3.66 4.28 -3.18
C GLY A 203 5.19 4.17 -3.17
N ILE A 204 5.82 4.06 -1.99
CA ILE A 204 7.28 3.85 -1.86
C ILE A 204 7.65 2.46 -2.37
N LEU A 205 6.85 1.44 -2.06
CA LEU A 205 7.11 0.07 -2.51
C LEU A 205 7.04 -0.05 -4.04
N LEU A 206 6.01 0.53 -4.66
CA LEU A 206 5.76 0.44 -6.10
C LEU A 206 6.61 1.41 -6.94
N PHE A 207 6.81 2.63 -6.45
CA PHE A 207 7.38 3.73 -7.26
C PHE A 207 8.60 4.40 -6.61
N GLY A 208 8.96 4.02 -5.39
CA GLY A 208 10.10 4.61 -4.69
C GLY A 208 11.43 4.27 -5.37
N THR A 209 12.35 5.24 -5.38
CA THR A 209 13.73 5.01 -5.79
C THR A 209 14.44 4.09 -4.80
N TYR A 210 15.57 3.50 -5.20
CA TYR A 210 16.40 2.67 -4.30
C TYR A 210 16.71 3.40 -2.97
N VAL A 211 17.12 4.67 -3.05
CA VAL A 211 17.43 5.49 -1.86
C VAL A 211 16.22 5.68 -0.96
N GLN A 212 15.04 5.96 -1.54
CA GLN A 212 13.80 6.10 -0.76
C GLN A 212 13.41 4.78 -0.09
N LYS A 213 13.52 3.65 -0.80
CA LYS A 213 13.21 2.33 -0.25
C LYS A 213 14.12 2.00 0.94
N GLN A 214 15.43 2.15 0.77
CA GLN A 214 16.42 1.92 1.84
C GLN A 214 16.22 2.82 3.06
N GLN A 215 15.85 4.09 2.83
CA GLN A 215 15.68 5.05 3.92
C GLN A 215 14.39 4.82 4.73
N TYR A 216 13.28 4.51 4.07
CA TYR A 216 11.95 4.54 4.69
C TYR A 216 11.41 3.15 5.04
N LEU A 217 11.57 2.15 4.16
CA LEU A 217 10.92 0.85 4.34
C LEU A 217 11.32 0.12 5.63
N PRO A 218 12.58 0.15 6.12
CA PRO A 218 12.93 -0.53 7.37
C PRO A 218 12.16 -0.02 8.60
N LYS A 219 12.03 1.30 8.74
CA LYS A 219 11.32 1.91 9.88
C LYS A 219 9.80 1.72 9.79
N LEU A 220 9.28 1.66 8.57
CA LEU A 220 7.87 1.40 8.31
C LEU A 220 7.53 -0.07 8.59
N ALA A 221 8.35 -1.01 8.12
CA ALA A 221 8.15 -2.44 8.34
C ALA A 221 8.19 -2.81 9.83
N ALA A 222 9.09 -2.20 10.60
CA ALA A 222 9.16 -2.36 12.05
C ALA A 222 8.03 -1.66 12.83
N GLY A 223 7.23 -0.81 12.15
CA GLY A 223 6.20 0.01 12.80
C GLY A 223 6.75 1.06 13.77
N GLU A 224 8.03 1.42 13.66
CA GLU A 224 8.62 2.58 14.37
C GLU A 224 8.00 3.88 13.85
N GLN A 225 7.73 3.92 12.55
CA GLN A 225 7.02 5.02 11.89
C GLN A 225 5.73 4.49 11.29
N ILE A 226 4.63 5.20 11.52
CA ILE A 226 3.33 4.87 10.94
C ILE A 226 3.06 5.80 9.76
N ALA A 227 3.00 5.22 8.56
CA ALA A 227 2.54 5.91 7.36
C ALA A 227 1.02 6.15 7.37
N ALA A 228 0.61 7.21 6.68
CA ALA A 228 -0.78 7.56 6.39
C ALA A 228 -0.89 7.99 4.93
N PHE A 229 -2.07 7.80 4.34
CA PHE A 229 -2.35 8.22 2.97
C PHE A 229 -3.28 9.44 2.98
N ALA A 230 -2.70 10.61 2.66
CA ALA A 230 -3.41 11.89 2.70
C ALA A 230 -3.83 12.32 1.29
N LEU A 231 -4.95 11.78 0.81
CA LEU A 231 -5.56 12.17 -0.47
C LEU A 231 -6.85 12.99 -0.29
N THR A 232 -7.66 12.64 0.71
CA THR A 232 -8.97 13.26 0.92
C THR A 232 -8.83 14.68 1.45
N GLU A 233 -9.45 15.64 0.76
CA GLU A 233 -9.53 17.05 1.16
C GLU A 233 -11.01 17.48 1.27
N PRO A 234 -11.36 18.50 2.07
CA PRO A 234 -12.74 18.98 2.20
C PRO A 234 -13.40 19.36 0.86
N THR A 235 -12.61 19.81 -0.11
CA THR A 235 -13.04 20.22 -1.45
C THR A 235 -12.95 19.11 -2.50
N GLY A 236 -12.57 17.88 -2.11
CA GLY A 236 -12.30 16.77 -3.03
C GLY A 236 -13.52 16.20 -3.78
N MET A 237 -14.72 16.72 -3.54
CA MET A 237 -15.85 16.59 -4.46
C MET A 237 -16.10 17.94 -5.11
N ILE A 238 -15.89 18.03 -6.43
CA ILE A 238 -16.67 18.78 -7.42
C ILE A 238 -15.85 18.86 -8.73
N PHE A 239 -16.33 18.17 -9.75
CA PHE A 239 -16.49 18.74 -11.08
C PHE A 239 -17.83 18.23 -11.61
N SER A 240 -18.89 18.97 -11.27
CA SER A 240 -20.03 19.05 -12.16
C SER A 240 -19.59 19.99 -13.28
N ILE A 241 -19.28 19.43 -14.44
CA ILE A 241 -19.27 20.15 -15.72
C ILE A 241 -20.45 19.60 -16.51
#